data_AF-A0A8S1ED92-F1
#
_entry.id   AF-A0A8S1ED92-F1
#
_cell.length_a   1.000
_cell.length_b   1.000
_cell.length_c   1.000
_cell.angle_alpha   90.00
_cell.angle_beta   90.00
_cell.angle_gamma   90.00
#
_symmetry.space_group_name_H-M   'P 1'
#
loop_
_entity.id
_entity.type
_entity.pdbx_description
1 polymer ?
#
loop_
_entity_poly.entity_id
_entity_poly.type
_entity_poly.pdbx_seq_one_letter_code
_entity_poly.pdbx_strand_id
1 'polypeptide(L)'
;MENWGLITCRQAEGLYYPKRFPISQKHNVQEVISHEVAHQWFGNLVTMKWWNNLWLNEGFATMISYRAVDFLENTTYRYQDMTSNMMCQVLRTDQNEASISVSSKGDEEVQKIITQRVIIYRKAAIITRMIERLVQEDIFQKGLHRFLNTFMYKNADHDDLFNVLTYVHDSSSGGHLTGQNFSLSDVMDTWLRQASFPVVHVNRKEGSVVTLRQERYKHNPRAKKNAKDSYVWKIPIFYDDPVSGSHKVFWITDRYPVVFDMVGEVLIDPHQLTYMRVRYDMSMYSDITMKLISNHESIPINSRSRLIDDTLAMAENQQISYQVPFNMTLYLPNEV
;
A
#
# COMPACT_ATOMS: atom_id res chain seq x y z
N MET A 1 15.08 -14.75 11.98
CA MET A 1 14.25 -15.66 12.79
C MET A 1 14.22 -15.12 14.19
N GLU A 2 13.00 -14.89 14.65
CA GLU A 2 12.64 -13.96 15.70
C GLU A 2 12.56 -14.60 17.08
N ASN A 3 13.22 -15.75 17.30
CA ASN A 3 13.08 -16.53 18.54
C ASN A 3 13.22 -15.60 19.76
N TRP A 4 12.26 -15.68 20.68
CA TRP A 4 12.13 -14.67 21.73
C TRP A 4 13.34 -14.67 22.67
N GLY A 5 14.06 -13.54 22.69
CA GLY A 5 15.30 -13.38 23.46
C GLY A 5 16.56 -13.93 22.79
N LEU A 6 16.46 -14.56 21.61
CA LEU A 6 17.59 -15.06 20.82
C LEU A 6 17.31 -14.96 19.31
N ILE A 7 17.33 -13.73 18.79
CA ILE A 7 17.19 -13.48 17.35
C ILE A 7 18.38 -14.10 16.61
N THR A 8 18.10 -14.91 15.59
CA THR A 8 19.12 -15.46 14.69
C THR A 8 18.98 -14.88 13.30
N CYS A 9 20.12 -14.57 12.68
CA CYS A 9 20.21 -13.98 11.35
C CYS A 9 21.33 -14.66 10.55
N ARG A 10 21.26 -14.58 9.22
CA ARG A 10 22.39 -14.97 8.37
C ARG A 10 23.49 -13.94 8.51
N GLN A 11 24.75 -14.35 8.38
CA GLN A 11 25.90 -13.42 8.46
C GLN A 11 25.77 -12.24 7.49
N ALA A 12 25.30 -12.48 6.26
CA ALA A 12 25.07 -11.45 5.25
C ALA A 12 23.97 -10.43 5.61
N GLU A 13 23.07 -10.81 6.53
CA GLU A 13 21.90 -10.03 6.97
C GLU A 13 22.09 -9.43 8.38
N GLY A 14 23.14 -9.85 9.11
CA GLY A 14 23.41 -9.40 10.49
C GLY A 14 24.74 -8.66 10.69
N LEU A 15 25.67 -8.71 9.73
CA LEU A 15 26.99 -8.09 9.86
C LEU A 15 27.18 -6.98 8.83
N TYR A 16 27.60 -5.81 9.31
CA TYR A 16 28.02 -4.68 8.49
C TYR A 16 29.44 -4.25 8.86
N TYR A 17 30.30 -4.10 7.85
CA TYR A 17 31.66 -3.61 7.99
C TYR A 17 31.79 -2.28 7.24
N PRO A 18 31.95 -1.16 7.97
CA PRO A 18 32.18 0.14 7.35
C PRO A 18 33.37 0.09 6.39
N LYS A 19 33.24 0.73 5.22
CA LYS A 19 34.25 0.79 4.13
C LYS A 19 34.44 -0.48 3.29
N ARG A 20 33.84 -1.63 3.63
CA ARG A 20 33.83 -2.82 2.76
C ARG A 20 32.52 -3.01 2.03
N PHE A 21 31.42 -2.68 2.70
CA PHE A 21 30.08 -2.95 2.20
C PHE A 21 29.35 -1.67 1.81
N PRO A 22 28.54 -1.71 0.74
CA PRO A 22 27.80 -0.56 0.25
C PRO A 22 26.74 -0.12 1.28
N ILE A 23 26.29 1.12 1.16
CA ILE A 23 25.24 1.66 2.03
C ILE A 23 23.92 0.87 1.94
N SER A 24 23.63 0.28 0.78
CA SER A 24 22.47 -0.61 0.60
C SER A 24 22.53 -1.83 1.53
N GLN A 25 23.72 -2.36 1.81
CA GLN A 25 23.87 -3.46 2.76
C GLN A 25 23.71 -3.00 4.20
N LYS A 26 24.17 -1.79 4.55
CA LYS A 26 23.90 -1.18 5.87
C LYS A 26 22.39 -1.14 6.12
N HIS A 27 21.64 -0.61 5.16
CA HIS A 27 20.18 -0.49 5.27
C HIS A 27 19.49 -1.87 5.33
N ASN A 28 19.94 -2.84 4.52
CA ASN A 28 19.39 -4.20 4.58
C ASN A 28 19.60 -4.85 5.96
N VAL A 29 20.78 -4.66 6.57
CA VAL A 29 21.05 -5.16 7.93
C VAL A 29 20.15 -4.46 8.97
N GLN A 30 19.99 -3.13 8.86
CA GLN A 30 19.10 -2.38 9.74
C GLN A 30 17.64 -2.80 9.59
N GLU A 31 17.17 -3.01 8.36
CA GLU A 31 15.82 -3.48 8.05
C GLU A 31 15.60 -4.87 8.66
N VAL A 32 16.48 -5.84 8.39
CA VAL A 32 16.35 -7.21 8.91
C VAL A 32 16.36 -7.21 10.44
N ILE A 33 17.32 -6.55 11.08
CA ILE A 33 17.37 -6.51 12.55
C ILE A 33 16.10 -5.86 13.11
N SER A 34 15.65 -4.75 12.52
CA SER A 34 14.45 -4.06 12.98
C SER A 34 13.18 -4.90 12.78
N HIS A 35 13.09 -5.66 11.69
CA HIS A 35 12.00 -6.61 11.41
C HIS A 35 11.92 -7.68 12.51
N GLU A 36 13.05 -8.30 12.84
CA GLU A 36 13.13 -9.34 13.86
C GLU A 36 12.91 -8.80 15.29
N VAL A 37 13.29 -7.55 15.55
CA VAL A 37 12.97 -6.86 16.80
C VAL A 37 11.48 -6.50 16.88
N ALA A 38 10.86 -6.08 15.77
CA ALA A 38 9.41 -5.81 15.73
C ALA A 38 8.58 -7.07 16.05
N HIS A 39 9.06 -8.25 15.63
CA HIS A 39 8.45 -9.53 15.98
C HIS A 39 8.42 -9.84 17.48
N GLN A 40 9.24 -9.18 18.31
CA GLN A 40 9.15 -9.34 19.76
C GLN A 40 7.78 -8.89 20.30
N TRP A 41 7.09 -7.98 19.60
CA TRP A 41 5.70 -7.63 19.85
C TRP A 41 4.73 -8.34 18.89
N PHE A 42 4.98 -8.21 17.57
CA PHE A 42 4.12 -8.75 16.51
C PHE A 42 4.59 -10.13 16.08
N GLY A 43 4.30 -11.12 16.92
CA GLY A 43 4.54 -12.53 16.65
C GLY A 43 4.86 -13.31 17.91
N ASN A 44 5.73 -12.76 18.77
CA ASN A 44 6.09 -13.38 20.04
C ASN A 44 5.11 -13.00 21.16
N LEU A 45 4.96 -11.70 21.45
CA LEU A 45 4.05 -11.22 22.50
C LEU A 45 2.59 -11.46 22.15
N VAL A 46 2.23 -11.19 20.90
CA VAL A 46 0.91 -11.52 20.32
C VAL A 46 1.15 -12.32 19.06
N THR A 47 0.73 -13.58 19.06
CA THR A 47 0.88 -14.49 17.92
C THR A 47 -0.42 -14.57 17.14
N MET A 48 -0.38 -14.70 15.82
CA MET A 48 -1.61 -15.02 15.07
C MET A 48 -2.27 -16.31 15.61
N LYS A 49 -3.62 -16.38 15.63
CA LYS A 49 -4.36 -17.61 16.00
C LYS A 49 -4.01 -18.78 15.10
N TRP A 50 -3.80 -18.50 13.81
CA TRP A 50 -3.45 -19.50 12.83
C TRP A 50 -2.75 -18.89 11.62
N TRP A 51 -2.05 -19.73 10.85
CA TRP A 51 -1.20 -19.33 9.72
C TRP A 51 -1.94 -18.62 8.59
N ASN A 52 -3.25 -18.76 8.48
CA ASN A 52 -4.07 -17.97 7.55
C ASN A 52 -4.03 -16.46 7.84
N ASN A 53 -3.56 -16.07 9.03
CA ASN A 53 -3.37 -14.69 9.48
C ASN A 53 -1.89 -14.33 9.65
N LEU A 54 -0.95 -15.04 9.00
CA LEU A 54 0.50 -14.78 9.11
C LEU A 54 0.87 -13.31 8.85
N TRP A 55 0.10 -12.61 8.02
CA TRP A 55 0.29 -11.18 7.74
C TRP A 55 0.25 -10.29 9.01
N LEU A 56 -0.47 -10.70 10.06
CA LEU A 56 -0.57 -9.97 11.32
C LEU A 56 0.80 -9.86 12.01
N ASN A 57 1.65 -10.87 11.84
CA ASN A 57 3.02 -10.82 12.31
C ASN A 57 3.91 -10.12 11.27
N GLU A 58 3.91 -10.65 10.04
CA GLU A 58 4.90 -10.30 9.02
C GLU A 58 4.68 -8.94 8.37
N GLY A 59 3.44 -8.56 8.13
CA GLY A 59 3.08 -7.25 7.59
C GLY A 59 3.41 -6.11 8.55
N PHE A 60 3.14 -6.30 9.85
CA PHE A 60 3.49 -5.34 10.89
C PHE A 60 4.99 -5.22 11.08
N ALA A 61 5.70 -6.34 11.21
CA ALA A 61 7.16 -6.35 11.32
C ALA A 61 7.82 -5.66 10.11
N THR A 62 7.32 -5.94 8.90
CA THR A 62 7.77 -5.30 7.67
C THR A 62 7.52 -3.79 7.69
N MET A 63 6.32 -3.34 8.07
CA MET A 63 6.03 -1.90 8.11
C MET A 63 6.89 -1.16 9.16
N ILE A 64 7.06 -1.75 10.34
CA ILE A 64 7.84 -1.17 11.43
C ILE A 64 9.32 -1.11 11.08
N SER A 65 9.85 -2.12 10.40
CA SER A 65 11.28 -2.16 10.04
C SER A 65 11.68 -0.99 9.15
N TYR A 66 10.85 -0.62 8.17
CA TYR A 66 11.11 0.55 7.32
C TYR A 66 11.10 1.87 8.10
N ARG A 67 10.20 2.02 9.08
CA ARG A 67 10.17 3.20 9.97
C ARG A 67 11.39 3.24 10.89
N ALA A 68 11.83 2.09 11.37
CA ALA A 68 13.00 1.98 12.23
C ALA A 68 14.28 2.40 11.50
N VAL A 69 14.44 2.03 10.22
CA VAL A 69 15.58 2.49 9.40
C VAL A 69 15.61 4.02 9.30
N ASP A 70 14.46 4.65 9.02
CA ASP A 70 14.32 6.11 8.98
C ASP A 70 14.73 6.77 10.31
N PHE A 71 14.25 6.21 11.42
CA PHE A 71 14.62 6.66 12.76
C PHE A 71 16.13 6.54 13.03
N LEU A 72 16.75 5.40 12.67
CA LEU A 72 18.18 5.16 12.87
C LEU A 72 19.07 6.05 12.01
N GLU A 73 18.63 6.40 10.80
CA GLU A 73 19.36 7.26 9.87
C GLU A 73 18.98 8.75 9.99
N ASN A 74 18.09 9.10 10.93
CA ASN A 74 17.56 10.45 11.13
C ASN A 74 17.03 11.08 9.83
N THR A 75 16.19 10.32 9.12
CA THR A 75 15.60 10.71 7.84
C THR A 75 14.14 10.26 7.78
N THR A 76 13.36 10.85 6.88
CA THR A 76 11.97 10.44 6.58
C THR A 76 11.80 9.98 5.14
N TYR A 77 12.88 10.03 4.37
CA TYR A 77 12.88 9.80 2.93
C TYR A 77 12.83 8.32 2.60
N ARG A 78 13.46 7.45 3.42
CA ARG A 78 13.57 6.03 3.07
C ARG A 78 12.24 5.32 3.24
N TYR A 79 11.45 5.65 4.26
CA TYR A 79 10.12 5.05 4.38
C TYR A 79 9.26 5.37 3.15
N GLN A 80 9.33 6.60 2.63
CA GLN A 80 8.57 7.00 1.45
C GLN A 80 9.06 6.28 0.19
N ASP A 81 10.36 6.38 -0.10
CA ASP A 81 11.00 5.73 -1.26
C ASP A 81 10.83 4.21 -1.27
N MET A 82 11.12 3.56 -0.14
CA MET A 82 11.03 2.11 -0.01
C MET A 82 9.58 1.67 -0.14
N THR A 83 8.61 2.46 0.34
CA THR A 83 7.21 2.12 0.12
C THR A 83 6.82 2.25 -1.35
N SER A 84 7.29 3.26 -2.08
CA SER A 84 7.04 3.36 -3.53
C SER A 84 7.68 2.22 -4.31
N ASN A 85 8.93 1.87 -3.99
CA ASN A 85 9.59 0.73 -4.61
C ASN A 85 8.86 -0.59 -4.30
N MET A 86 8.47 -0.79 -3.04
CA MET A 86 7.69 -1.93 -2.59
C MET A 86 6.35 -2.00 -3.31
N MET A 87 5.65 -0.88 -3.47
CA MET A 87 4.38 -0.78 -4.18
C MET A 87 4.50 -1.35 -5.59
N CYS A 88 5.50 -0.90 -6.37
CA CYS A 88 5.74 -1.41 -7.72
C CYS A 88 6.01 -2.92 -7.71
N GLN A 89 6.89 -3.42 -6.84
CA GLN A 89 7.20 -4.85 -6.75
C GLN A 89 5.99 -5.71 -6.39
N VAL A 90 5.16 -5.23 -5.48
CA VAL A 90 3.96 -5.95 -5.03
C VAL A 90 2.91 -5.95 -6.13
N LEU A 91 2.61 -4.80 -6.76
CA LEU A 91 1.67 -4.72 -7.87
C LEU A 91 2.08 -5.65 -9.04
N ARG A 92 3.38 -5.74 -9.34
CA ARG A 92 3.94 -6.66 -10.35
C ARG A 92 3.76 -8.14 -9.99
N THR A 93 3.76 -8.48 -8.70
CA THR A 93 3.54 -9.86 -8.24
C THR A 93 2.04 -10.18 -8.16
N ASP A 94 1.25 -9.29 -7.60
CA ASP A 94 -0.18 -9.47 -7.28
C ASP A 94 -1.10 -9.36 -8.51
N GLN A 95 -0.57 -8.87 -9.64
CA GLN A 95 -1.27 -8.86 -10.94
C GLN A 95 -1.39 -10.26 -11.57
N ASN A 96 -0.69 -11.26 -11.03
CA ASN A 96 -0.77 -12.65 -11.49
C ASN A 96 -2.13 -13.27 -11.09
N GLU A 97 -2.77 -14.03 -11.98
CA GLU A 97 -4.04 -14.70 -11.72
C GLU A 97 -3.95 -15.71 -10.55
N ALA A 98 -2.76 -16.29 -10.32
CA ALA A 98 -2.46 -17.18 -9.20
C ALA A 98 -2.21 -16.46 -7.86
N SER A 99 -2.29 -15.12 -7.84
CA SER A 99 -2.18 -14.36 -6.59
C SER A 99 -3.30 -14.71 -5.62
N ILE A 100 -2.98 -14.63 -4.34
CA ILE A 100 -3.83 -14.96 -3.20
C ILE A 100 -4.31 -13.72 -2.46
N SER A 101 -5.29 -13.93 -1.57
CA SER A 101 -5.67 -12.95 -0.56
C SER A 101 -4.58 -12.87 0.53
N VAL A 102 -4.53 -11.74 1.25
CA VAL A 102 -3.59 -11.57 2.37
C VAL A 102 -4.02 -12.43 3.57
N SER A 103 -5.34 -12.63 3.74
CA SER A 103 -5.94 -13.46 4.78
C SER A 103 -7.04 -14.35 4.19
N SER A 104 -6.97 -15.66 4.45
CA SER A 104 -7.99 -16.64 4.05
C SER A 104 -8.93 -17.00 5.21
N LYS A 105 -10.17 -17.40 4.90
CA LYS A 105 -11.16 -17.84 5.91
C LYS A 105 -10.92 -19.26 6.44
N GLY A 106 -10.05 -20.05 5.80
CA GLY A 106 -9.80 -21.43 6.18
C GLY A 106 -8.46 -21.95 5.71
N ASP A 107 -8.23 -23.24 5.97
CA ASP A 107 -6.92 -23.88 5.85
C ASP A 107 -6.48 -24.16 4.42
N GLU A 108 -7.41 -24.17 3.47
CA GLU A 108 -7.18 -24.55 2.07
C GLU A 108 -6.10 -23.70 1.37
N GLU A 109 -5.84 -22.49 1.86
CA GLU A 109 -4.85 -21.57 1.29
C GLU A 109 -3.59 -21.39 2.14
N VAL A 110 -3.48 -22.02 3.31
CA VAL A 110 -2.37 -21.78 4.26
C VAL A 110 -1.00 -22.04 3.62
N GLN A 111 -0.86 -23.13 2.86
CA GLN A 111 0.40 -23.42 2.17
C GLN A 111 0.76 -22.35 1.12
N LYS A 112 -0.24 -21.78 0.45
CA LYS A 112 -0.01 -20.68 -0.51
C LYS A 112 0.36 -19.40 0.23
N ILE A 113 -0.29 -19.12 1.37
CA ILE A 113 0.02 -17.97 2.23
C ILE A 113 1.48 -18.03 2.67
N ILE A 114 1.93 -19.15 3.22
CA ILE A 114 3.31 -19.30 3.69
C ILE A 114 4.34 -19.15 2.55
N THR A 115 4.01 -19.56 1.32
CA THR A 115 4.93 -19.51 0.18
C THR A 115 4.95 -18.17 -0.56
N GLN A 116 3.85 -17.42 -0.60
CA GLN A 116 3.76 -16.13 -1.30
C GLN A 116 4.22 -14.95 -0.43
N ARG A 117 5.52 -14.95 -0.06
CA ARG A 117 6.11 -13.95 0.86
C ARG A 117 5.87 -12.49 0.42
N VAL A 118 5.88 -12.17 -0.88
CA VAL A 118 5.62 -10.79 -1.34
C VAL A 118 4.23 -10.30 -0.93
N ILE A 119 3.21 -11.16 -0.97
CA ILE A 119 1.85 -10.81 -0.57
C ILE A 119 1.77 -10.66 0.95
N ILE A 120 2.30 -11.63 1.70
CA ILE A 120 2.14 -11.66 3.16
C ILE A 120 2.97 -10.61 3.89
N TYR A 121 4.13 -10.25 3.36
CA TYR A 121 5.01 -9.27 4.00
C TYR A 121 4.71 -7.88 3.44
N ARG A 122 4.86 -7.71 2.12
CA ARG A 122 4.91 -6.39 1.48
C ARG A 122 3.53 -5.82 1.17
N LYS A 123 2.61 -6.61 0.57
CA LYS A 123 1.22 -6.14 0.37
C LYS A 123 0.57 -5.82 1.72
N ALA A 124 0.76 -6.69 2.71
CA ALA A 124 0.27 -6.47 4.06
C ALA A 124 0.83 -5.19 4.70
N ALA A 125 2.14 -4.93 4.57
CA ALA A 125 2.74 -3.68 5.07
C ALA A 125 2.17 -2.43 4.39
N ILE A 126 1.96 -2.47 3.07
CA ILE A 126 1.34 -1.37 2.31
C ILE A 126 -0.10 -1.13 2.78
N ILE A 127 -0.90 -2.19 2.93
CA ILE A 127 -2.28 -2.09 3.42
C ILE A 127 -2.29 -1.55 4.85
N THR A 128 -1.36 -1.98 5.70
CA THR A 128 -1.22 -1.49 7.08
C THR A 128 -0.90 0.00 7.12
N ARG A 129 0.01 0.47 6.26
CA ARG A 129 0.30 1.91 6.07
C ARG A 129 -0.93 2.69 5.60
N MET A 130 -1.70 2.13 4.67
CA MET A 130 -2.94 2.75 4.19
C MET A 130 -3.97 2.87 5.32
N ILE A 131 -4.11 1.84 6.16
CA ILE A 131 -4.99 1.85 7.34
C ILE A 131 -4.55 2.91 8.34
N GLU A 132 -3.25 2.98 8.64
CA GLU A 132 -2.70 4.02 9.51
C GLU A 132 -3.04 5.43 8.98
N ARG A 133 -2.95 5.65 7.67
CA ARG A 133 -3.33 6.94 7.07
C ARG A 133 -4.84 7.20 7.16
N LEU A 134 -5.68 6.17 7.10
CA LEU A 134 -7.13 6.30 7.27
C LEU A 134 -7.53 6.68 8.70
N VAL A 135 -6.93 6.05 9.70
CA VAL A 135 -7.28 6.28 11.11
C VAL A 135 -6.47 7.40 11.75
N GLN A 136 -5.40 7.86 11.08
CA GLN A 136 -4.40 8.80 11.58
C GLN A 136 -3.42 8.15 12.58
N GLU A 137 -2.18 8.64 12.60
CA GLU A 137 -1.06 7.99 13.28
C GLU A 137 -1.25 7.88 14.80
N ASP A 138 -1.79 8.89 15.46
CA ASP A 138 -1.97 8.88 16.92
C ASP A 138 -3.04 7.85 17.35
N ILE A 139 -4.15 7.77 16.61
CA ILE A 139 -5.20 6.78 16.79
C ILE A 139 -4.67 5.38 16.49
N PHE A 140 -3.89 5.23 15.42
CA PHE A 140 -3.26 3.96 15.07
C PHE A 140 -2.34 3.46 16.17
N GLN A 141 -1.45 4.31 16.71
CA GLN A 141 -0.56 3.97 17.81
C GLN A 141 -1.32 3.61 19.09
N LYS A 142 -2.34 4.39 19.46
CA LYS A 142 -3.24 4.07 20.59
C LYS A 142 -3.93 2.72 20.39
N GLY A 143 -4.38 2.44 19.17
CA GLY A 143 -4.96 1.17 18.76
C GLY A 143 -4.02 -0.01 18.92
N LEU A 144 -2.78 0.10 18.42
CA LEU A 144 -1.76 -0.94 18.57
C LEU A 144 -1.38 -1.15 20.03
N HIS A 145 -1.24 -0.08 20.82
CA HIS A 145 -0.97 -0.21 22.25
C HIS A 145 -2.09 -0.95 22.97
N ARG A 146 -3.36 -0.64 22.67
CA ARG A 146 -4.51 -1.34 23.23
C ARG A 146 -4.55 -2.81 22.79
N PHE A 147 -4.28 -3.08 21.52
CA PHE A 147 -4.23 -4.42 20.95
C PHE A 147 -3.17 -5.29 21.64
N LEU A 148 -1.92 -4.83 21.68
CA LEU A 148 -0.81 -5.55 22.30
C LEU A 148 -1.06 -5.82 23.79
N ASN A 149 -1.63 -4.88 24.53
CA ASN A 149 -1.96 -5.11 25.95
C ASN A 149 -3.12 -6.09 26.15
N THR A 150 -4.11 -6.08 25.26
CA THR A 150 -5.31 -6.93 25.37
C THR A 150 -4.97 -8.39 25.05
N PHE A 151 -4.11 -8.60 24.05
CA PHE A 151 -3.73 -9.93 23.55
C PHE A 151 -2.34 -10.38 24.01
N MET A 152 -1.72 -9.66 24.97
CA MET A 152 -0.42 -10.01 25.51
C MET A 152 -0.39 -11.47 26.00
N TYR A 153 0.57 -12.25 25.52
CA TYR A 153 0.74 -13.69 25.78
C TYR A 153 -0.44 -14.56 25.28
N LYS A 154 -1.17 -14.09 24.28
CA LYS A 154 -2.30 -14.78 23.66
C LYS A 154 -2.18 -14.75 22.15
N ASN A 155 -3.16 -15.39 21.51
CA ASN A 155 -3.33 -15.34 20.09
C ASN A 155 -4.41 -14.33 19.67
N ALA A 156 -4.23 -13.72 18.50
CA ALA A 156 -5.20 -12.82 17.87
C ALA A 156 -5.38 -13.14 16.37
N ASP A 157 -6.52 -12.78 15.80
CA ASP A 157 -6.72 -12.75 14.35
C ASP A 157 -6.93 -11.32 13.85
N HIS A 158 -7.21 -11.16 12.56
CA HIS A 158 -7.48 -9.84 11.98
C HIS A 158 -8.76 -9.21 12.54
N ASP A 159 -9.80 -10.00 12.82
CA ASP A 159 -11.06 -9.49 13.37
C ASP A 159 -10.81 -8.88 14.77
N ASP A 160 -9.98 -9.53 15.61
CA ASP A 160 -9.54 -9.00 16.90
C ASP A 160 -8.84 -7.63 16.79
N LEU A 161 -7.86 -7.52 15.88
CA LEU A 161 -7.14 -6.26 15.63
C LEU A 161 -8.11 -5.16 15.17
N PHE A 162 -9.01 -5.51 14.26
CA PHE A 162 -9.91 -4.56 13.61
C PHE A 162 -10.99 -4.06 14.53
N ASN A 163 -11.49 -4.91 15.43
CA ASN A 163 -12.37 -4.51 16.50
C ASN A 163 -11.70 -3.50 17.43
N VAL A 164 -10.41 -3.72 17.77
CA VAL A 164 -9.64 -2.76 18.58
C VAL A 164 -9.45 -1.44 17.84
N LEU A 165 -9.01 -1.47 16.58
CA LEU A 165 -8.80 -0.25 15.78
C LEU A 165 -10.11 0.53 15.57
N THR A 166 -11.20 -0.15 15.26
CA THR A 166 -12.53 0.45 15.09
C THR A 166 -13.00 1.08 16.41
N TYR A 167 -12.84 0.38 17.54
CA TYR A 167 -13.19 0.92 18.84
C TYR A 167 -12.43 2.22 19.18
N VAL A 168 -11.12 2.26 18.94
CA VAL A 168 -10.30 3.46 19.22
C VAL A 168 -10.64 4.59 18.24
N HIS A 169 -10.85 4.26 16.96
CA HIS A 169 -11.26 5.21 15.93
C HIS A 169 -12.64 5.82 16.23
N ASP A 170 -13.66 5.02 16.55
CA ASP A 170 -15.02 5.51 16.79
C ASP A 170 -15.14 6.31 18.09
N SER A 171 -14.21 6.08 19.03
CA SER A 171 -14.07 6.88 20.24
C SER A 171 -13.37 8.22 20.00
N SER A 172 -12.81 8.45 18.80
CA SER A 172 -12.15 9.69 18.42
C SER A 172 -13.06 10.55 17.52
N SER A 173 -13.10 11.86 17.78
CA SER A 173 -14.03 12.77 17.10
C SER A 173 -13.64 12.98 15.64
N GLY A 174 -14.28 12.26 14.72
CA GLY A 174 -14.31 12.58 13.28
C GLY A 174 -13.06 12.17 12.49
N GLY A 175 -12.99 10.90 12.09
CA GLY A 175 -11.98 10.38 11.16
C GLY A 175 -12.41 10.39 9.69
N HIS A 176 -11.57 9.89 8.78
CA HIS A 176 -11.83 9.82 7.34
C HIS A 176 -13.04 8.94 6.93
N LEU A 177 -13.64 8.25 7.90
CA LEU A 177 -14.87 7.45 7.74
C LEU A 177 -16.15 8.21 8.12
N THR A 178 -16.05 9.47 8.55
CA THR A 178 -17.22 10.28 8.94
C THR A 178 -18.22 10.40 7.79
N GLY A 179 -19.50 10.11 8.08
CA GLY A 179 -20.58 10.17 7.09
C GLY A 179 -20.66 8.97 6.14
N GLN A 180 -19.77 7.97 6.30
CA GLN A 180 -19.85 6.72 5.55
C GLN A 180 -20.81 5.73 6.21
N ASN A 181 -21.44 4.88 5.41
CA ASN A 181 -22.34 3.81 5.88
C ASN A 181 -21.62 2.47 6.09
N PHE A 182 -20.30 2.51 6.27
CA PHE A 182 -19.44 1.35 6.47
C PHE A 182 -18.36 1.65 7.51
N SER A 183 -17.92 0.62 8.20
CA SER A 183 -16.89 0.66 9.24
C SER A 183 -15.48 0.55 8.65
N LEU A 184 -14.46 0.80 9.50
CA LEU A 184 -13.08 0.50 9.16
C LEU A 184 -12.91 -1.00 8.82
N SER A 185 -13.58 -1.89 9.57
CA SER A 185 -13.56 -3.34 9.32
C SER A 185 -14.04 -3.69 7.90
N ASP A 186 -15.13 -3.06 7.45
CA ASP A 186 -15.65 -3.28 6.10
C ASP A 186 -14.65 -2.84 5.01
N VAL A 187 -13.88 -1.77 5.26
CA VAL A 187 -12.81 -1.35 4.35
C VAL A 187 -11.74 -2.43 4.29
N MET A 188 -11.21 -2.83 5.44
CA MET A 188 -10.08 -3.76 5.53
C MET A 188 -10.42 -5.15 5.00
N ASP A 189 -11.65 -5.62 5.18
CA ASP A 189 -12.13 -6.88 4.62
C ASP A 189 -11.97 -6.93 3.10
N THR A 190 -12.27 -5.82 2.40
CA THR A 190 -12.08 -5.76 0.94
C THR A 190 -10.62 -5.84 0.52
N TRP A 191 -9.69 -5.40 1.36
CA TRP A 191 -8.26 -5.36 1.06
C TRP A 191 -7.52 -6.65 1.45
N LEU A 192 -7.94 -7.29 2.55
CA LEU A 192 -7.29 -8.49 3.04
C LEU A 192 -7.84 -9.78 2.43
N ARG A 193 -9.16 -9.87 2.24
CA ARG A 193 -9.83 -11.12 1.83
C ARG A 193 -9.97 -11.27 0.32
N GLN A 194 -9.72 -10.21 -0.45
CA GLN A 194 -9.76 -10.25 -1.91
C GLN A 194 -8.33 -10.36 -2.46
N ALA A 195 -8.10 -11.36 -3.31
CA ALA A 195 -6.85 -11.45 -4.08
C ALA A 195 -6.77 -10.33 -5.14
N SER A 196 -5.56 -10.04 -5.63
CA SER A 196 -5.32 -8.94 -6.59
C SER A 196 -5.60 -7.55 -5.99
N PHE A 197 -5.74 -6.54 -6.86
CA PHE A 197 -5.91 -5.13 -6.52
C PHE A 197 -6.73 -4.40 -7.61
N PRO A 198 -7.27 -3.20 -7.30
CA PRO A 198 -8.01 -2.41 -8.26
C PRO A 198 -7.12 -1.58 -9.18
N VAL A 199 -7.61 -1.34 -10.40
CA VAL A 199 -7.24 -0.19 -11.21
C VAL A 199 -8.37 0.84 -11.14
N VAL A 200 -8.02 2.11 -10.91
CA VAL A 200 -8.95 3.24 -10.96
C VAL A 200 -8.79 3.94 -12.31
N HIS A 201 -9.88 3.97 -13.08
CA HIS A 201 -9.98 4.72 -14.32
C HIS A 201 -10.38 6.15 -14.01
N VAL A 202 -9.63 7.11 -14.55
CA VAL A 202 -9.79 8.55 -14.38
C VAL A 202 -10.05 9.15 -15.76
N ASN A 203 -11.29 9.61 -16.00
CA ASN A 203 -11.65 10.26 -17.25
C ASN A 203 -12.08 11.69 -16.99
N ARG A 204 -11.46 12.66 -17.67
CA ARG A 204 -11.79 14.07 -17.55
C ARG A 204 -13.20 14.33 -18.06
N LYS A 205 -13.97 15.08 -17.28
CA LYS A 205 -15.24 15.67 -17.71
C LYS A 205 -15.02 17.11 -18.17
N GLU A 206 -14.59 17.97 -17.26
CA GLU A 206 -14.39 19.39 -17.51
C GLU A 206 -13.40 19.97 -16.49
N GLY A 207 -12.41 20.73 -16.93
CA GLY A 207 -11.40 21.31 -16.03
C GLY A 207 -10.72 20.24 -15.15
N SER A 208 -10.77 20.45 -13.83
CA SER A 208 -10.28 19.50 -12.81
C SER A 208 -11.29 18.41 -12.43
N VAL A 209 -12.51 18.44 -12.98
CA VAL A 209 -13.57 17.48 -12.68
C VAL A 209 -13.38 16.23 -13.54
N VAL A 210 -13.33 15.09 -12.85
CA VAL A 210 -13.13 13.76 -13.43
C VAL A 210 -14.23 12.80 -13.03
N THR A 211 -14.35 11.70 -13.77
CA THR A 211 -15.05 10.50 -13.33
C THR A 211 -14.06 9.44 -12.91
N LEU A 212 -14.31 8.85 -11.74
CA LEU A 212 -13.53 7.76 -11.18
C LEU A 212 -14.34 6.48 -11.25
N ARG A 213 -13.76 5.40 -11.78
CA ARG A 213 -14.38 4.08 -11.83
C ARG A 213 -13.35 3.01 -11.48
N GLN A 214 -13.69 2.11 -10.57
CA GLN A 214 -12.81 0.98 -10.23
C GLN A 214 -13.17 -0.29 -11.01
N GLU A 215 -12.17 -1.12 -11.22
CA GLU A 215 -12.30 -2.54 -11.55
C GLU A 215 -11.06 -3.30 -11.09
N ARG A 216 -11.13 -4.63 -11.03
CA ARG A 216 -9.94 -5.46 -10.79
C ARG A 216 -8.93 -5.22 -11.91
N TYR A 217 -7.67 -4.93 -11.57
CA TYR A 217 -6.61 -4.90 -12.57
C TYR A 217 -6.30 -6.31 -13.07
N LYS A 218 -6.35 -6.50 -14.39
CA LYS A 218 -5.89 -7.71 -15.06
C LYS A 218 -4.71 -7.32 -15.94
N HIS A 219 -3.55 -7.93 -15.69
CA HIS A 219 -2.38 -7.68 -16.54
C HIS A 219 -2.69 -8.14 -17.97
N ASN A 220 -3.21 -9.35 -18.14
CA ASN A 220 -3.71 -9.84 -19.43
C ASN A 220 -5.23 -9.55 -19.56
N PRO A 221 -5.66 -8.53 -20.33
CA PRO A 221 -7.07 -8.18 -20.49
C PRO A 221 -7.87 -9.26 -21.26
N ARG A 222 -7.20 -10.16 -21.98
CA ARG A 222 -7.82 -11.27 -22.73
C ARG A 222 -8.03 -12.51 -21.87
N ALA A 223 -7.54 -12.53 -20.63
CA ALA A 223 -7.76 -13.65 -19.72
C ALA A 223 -9.27 -13.83 -19.47
N LYS A 224 -9.72 -15.10 -19.45
CA LYS A 224 -11.13 -15.45 -19.22
C LYS A 224 -11.65 -14.78 -17.95
N LYS A 225 -12.91 -14.37 -17.99
CA LYS A 225 -13.56 -13.82 -16.80
C LYS A 225 -13.62 -14.88 -15.70
N ASN A 226 -13.38 -14.47 -14.47
CA ASN A 226 -13.49 -15.34 -13.30
C ASN A 226 -14.18 -14.62 -12.14
N ALA A 227 -14.40 -15.33 -11.03
CA ALA A 227 -15.09 -14.79 -9.86
C ALA A 227 -14.38 -13.57 -9.27
N LYS A 228 -13.05 -13.44 -9.38
CA LYS A 228 -12.31 -12.28 -8.88
C LYS A 228 -12.68 -11.00 -9.66
N ASP A 229 -13.21 -11.11 -10.86
CA ASP A 229 -13.64 -9.97 -11.67
C ASP A 229 -14.92 -9.31 -11.13
N SER A 230 -15.58 -9.87 -10.11
CA SER A 230 -16.68 -9.25 -9.36
C SER A 230 -16.24 -8.52 -8.07
N TYR A 231 -14.95 -8.56 -7.70
CA TYR A 231 -14.42 -7.86 -6.53
C TYR A 231 -14.63 -6.34 -6.57
N VAL A 232 -15.03 -5.78 -5.44
CA VAL A 232 -15.18 -4.34 -5.25
C VAL A 232 -14.39 -3.98 -4.02
N TRP A 233 -13.55 -2.96 -4.12
CA TRP A 233 -12.78 -2.44 -3.01
C TRP A 233 -13.44 -1.16 -2.49
N LYS A 234 -13.33 -0.93 -1.18
CA LYS A 234 -13.59 0.40 -0.63
C LYS A 234 -12.30 1.20 -0.74
N ILE A 235 -12.19 1.97 -1.83
CA ILE A 235 -10.96 2.65 -2.21
C ILE A 235 -10.96 4.07 -1.64
N PRO A 236 -10.02 4.40 -0.72
CA PRO A 236 -9.79 5.77 -0.34
C PRO A 236 -8.93 6.46 -1.40
N ILE A 237 -9.36 7.62 -1.86
CA ILE A 237 -8.57 8.54 -2.67
C ILE A 237 -8.15 9.68 -1.75
N PHE A 238 -6.87 9.67 -1.35
CA PHE A 238 -6.30 10.72 -0.52
C PHE A 238 -6.02 11.96 -1.35
N TYR A 239 -6.37 13.14 -0.83
CA TYR A 239 -6.05 14.43 -1.43
C TYR A 239 -5.94 15.51 -0.36
N ASP A 240 -5.25 16.58 -0.69
CA ASP A 240 -5.14 17.74 0.18
C ASP A 240 -6.21 18.76 -0.21
N ASP A 241 -7.01 19.19 0.77
CA ASP A 241 -7.98 20.24 0.52
C ASP A 241 -7.25 21.57 0.29
N PRO A 242 -7.42 22.24 -0.86
CA PRO A 242 -6.66 23.45 -1.15
C PRO A 242 -7.09 24.66 -0.31
N VAL A 243 -8.25 24.59 0.36
CA VAL A 243 -8.75 25.67 1.21
C VAL A 243 -8.28 25.50 2.65
N SER A 244 -8.49 24.32 3.24
CA SER A 244 -8.11 24.06 4.64
C SER A 244 -6.68 23.52 4.79
N GLY A 245 -6.04 23.05 3.72
CA GLY A 245 -4.75 22.35 3.77
C GLY A 245 -4.83 20.98 4.47
N SER A 246 -6.03 20.53 4.83
CA SER A 246 -6.24 19.28 5.55
C SER A 246 -6.23 18.09 4.60
N HIS A 247 -5.57 17.01 4.99
CA HIS A 247 -5.70 15.72 4.32
C HIS A 247 -7.17 15.25 4.36
N LYS A 248 -7.73 14.89 3.21
CA LYS A 248 -9.10 14.38 3.06
C LYS A 248 -9.09 13.07 2.29
N VAL A 249 -10.21 12.35 2.39
CA VAL A 249 -10.44 11.09 1.67
C VAL A 249 -11.74 11.20 0.89
N PHE A 250 -11.67 10.91 -0.39
CA PHE A 250 -12.83 10.65 -1.24
C PHE A 250 -12.97 9.15 -1.46
N TRP A 251 -14.18 8.61 -1.32
CA TRP A 251 -14.41 7.16 -1.34
C TRP A 251 -14.98 6.68 -2.67
N ILE A 252 -14.37 5.64 -3.24
CA ILE A 252 -14.97 4.84 -4.33
C ILE A 252 -15.40 3.50 -3.71
N THR A 253 -16.71 3.26 -3.65
CA THR A 253 -17.29 2.10 -2.95
C THR A 253 -18.02 1.13 -3.86
N ASP A 254 -18.20 1.48 -5.13
CA ASP A 254 -18.89 0.68 -6.15
C ASP A 254 -18.14 0.78 -7.48
N ARG A 255 -18.59 0.01 -8.47
CA ARG A 255 -18.13 -0.03 -9.87
C ARG A 255 -18.74 1.04 -10.75
N TYR A 256 -19.78 1.73 -10.27
CA TYR A 256 -20.38 2.83 -11.01
C TYR A 256 -19.45 4.05 -10.98
N PRO A 257 -19.31 4.78 -12.11
CA PRO A 257 -18.53 6.00 -12.14
C PRO A 257 -19.04 7.02 -11.12
N VAL A 258 -18.13 7.59 -10.34
CA VAL A 258 -18.40 8.70 -9.41
C VAL A 258 -17.70 9.95 -9.89
N VAL A 259 -18.31 11.12 -9.65
CA VAL A 259 -17.71 12.41 -10.01
C VAL A 259 -16.82 12.88 -8.85
N PHE A 260 -15.61 13.30 -9.18
CA PHE A 260 -14.65 13.85 -8.24
C PHE A 260 -14.01 15.10 -8.86
N ASP A 261 -13.90 16.16 -8.07
CA ASP A 261 -13.08 17.31 -8.43
C ASP A 261 -11.68 17.07 -7.88
N MET A 262 -10.66 17.07 -8.74
CA MET A 262 -9.26 16.94 -8.30
C MET A 262 -8.75 18.19 -7.58
N VAL A 263 -9.58 19.22 -7.44
CA VAL A 263 -9.32 20.43 -6.65
C VAL A 263 -8.03 21.16 -7.06
N GLY A 264 -7.75 21.14 -8.36
CA GLY A 264 -6.55 21.75 -8.95
C GLY A 264 -5.33 20.82 -9.04
N GLU A 265 -5.40 19.62 -8.45
CA GLU A 265 -4.36 18.60 -8.59
C GLU A 265 -4.30 18.03 -10.00
N VAL A 266 -3.11 17.62 -10.41
CA VAL A 266 -2.87 16.96 -11.71
C VAL A 266 -3.18 15.47 -11.65
N LEU A 267 -3.09 14.87 -10.45
CA LEU A 267 -3.15 13.43 -10.22
C LEU A 267 -4.10 13.10 -9.07
N ILE A 268 -4.74 11.93 -9.13
CA ILE A 268 -5.44 11.38 -7.97
C ILE A 268 -4.45 10.67 -7.04
N ASP A 269 -4.72 10.69 -5.72
CA ASP A 269 -3.84 10.09 -4.71
C ASP A 269 -2.35 10.45 -4.93
N PRO A 270 -1.99 11.75 -4.90
CA PRO A 270 -0.70 12.24 -5.39
C PRO A 270 0.51 11.70 -4.60
N HIS A 271 0.30 11.13 -3.41
CA HIS A 271 1.35 10.57 -2.57
C HIS A 271 1.46 9.03 -2.62
N GLN A 272 0.67 8.36 -3.48
CA GLN A 272 0.66 6.90 -3.63
C GLN A 272 0.38 6.20 -2.28
N LEU A 273 -0.67 6.64 -1.59
CA LEU A 273 -1.05 6.09 -0.28
C LEU A 273 -2.00 4.90 -0.41
N THR A 274 -2.68 4.77 -1.55
CA THR A 274 -3.64 3.70 -1.80
C THR A 274 -3.03 2.61 -2.66
N TYR A 275 -3.27 1.35 -2.27
CA TYR A 275 -2.80 0.16 -3.00
C TYR A 275 -3.62 -0.07 -4.29
N MET A 276 -3.27 0.66 -5.36
CA MET A 276 -3.98 0.60 -6.64
C MET A 276 -3.06 0.96 -7.81
N ARG A 277 -3.51 0.63 -9.03
CA ARG A 277 -3.03 1.29 -10.25
C ARG A 277 -3.99 2.38 -10.68
N VAL A 278 -3.49 3.40 -11.37
CA VAL A 278 -4.31 4.48 -11.91
C VAL A 278 -4.18 4.52 -13.43
N ARG A 279 -5.33 4.57 -14.12
CA ARG A 279 -5.40 4.75 -15.57
C ARG A 279 -6.07 6.07 -15.90
N TYR A 280 -5.32 7.00 -16.47
CA TYR A 280 -5.86 8.26 -16.97
C TYR A 280 -6.31 8.12 -18.43
N ASP A 281 -7.18 9.03 -18.90
CA ASP A 281 -7.43 9.18 -20.32
C ASP A 281 -6.23 9.78 -21.07
N MET A 282 -6.24 9.69 -22.40
CA MET A 282 -5.07 10.07 -23.22
C MET A 282 -4.78 11.57 -23.18
N SER A 283 -5.80 12.42 -23.02
CA SER A 283 -5.59 13.87 -22.85
C SER A 283 -4.89 14.18 -21.53
N MET A 284 -5.31 13.54 -20.45
CA MET A 284 -4.68 13.69 -19.15
C MET A 284 -3.25 13.15 -19.17
N TYR A 285 -2.98 12.01 -19.82
CA TYR A 285 -1.60 11.54 -19.99
C TYR A 285 -0.72 12.54 -20.74
N SER A 286 -1.27 13.24 -21.74
CA SER A 286 -0.55 14.28 -22.46
C SER A 286 -0.23 15.47 -21.54
N ASP A 287 -1.22 15.94 -20.76
CA ASP A 287 -1.05 17.01 -19.78
C ASP A 287 0.00 16.65 -18.70
N ILE A 288 -0.08 15.43 -18.16
CA ILE A 288 0.86 14.89 -17.17
C ILE A 288 2.27 14.85 -17.77
N THR A 289 2.41 14.38 -19.01
CA THR A 289 3.71 14.32 -19.71
C THR A 289 4.30 15.72 -19.90
N MET A 290 3.49 16.70 -20.32
CA MET A 290 3.94 18.08 -20.44
C MET A 290 4.35 18.66 -19.08
N LYS A 291 3.63 18.34 -18.01
CA LYS A 291 3.96 18.77 -16.65
C LYS A 291 5.29 18.16 -16.18
N LEU A 292 5.51 16.86 -16.40
CA LEU A 292 6.77 16.18 -16.10
C LEU A 292 7.96 16.83 -16.83
N ILE A 293 7.82 17.11 -18.12
CA ILE A 293 8.90 17.69 -18.93
C ILE A 293 9.19 19.14 -18.50
N SER A 294 8.15 19.93 -18.20
CA SER A 294 8.31 21.35 -17.86
C SER A 294 8.73 21.60 -16.42
N ASN A 295 8.21 20.83 -15.47
CA ASN A 295 8.50 20.95 -14.04
C ASN A 295 8.10 19.65 -13.30
N HIS A 296 8.90 18.59 -13.41
CA HIS A 296 8.65 17.32 -12.73
C HIS A 296 8.59 17.46 -11.20
N GLU A 297 9.32 18.40 -10.59
CA GLU A 297 9.31 18.61 -9.14
C GLU A 297 7.93 18.99 -8.59
N SER A 298 7.06 19.57 -9.42
CA SER A 298 5.66 19.84 -9.04
C SER A 298 4.78 18.59 -8.89
N ILE A 299 5.24 17.43 -9.35
CA ILE A 299 4.59 16.14 -9.14
C ILE A 299 5.36 15.39 -8.07
N PRO A 300 4.72 14.89 -6.98
CA PRO A 300 5.44 14.18 -5.93
C PRO A 300 6.23 12.97 -6.44
N ILE A 301 7.41 12.74 -5.88
CA ILE A 301 8.36 11.69 -6.32
C ILE A 301 7.71 10.30 -6.42
N ASN A 302 6.89 9.92 -5.43
CA ASN A 302 6.15 8.66 -5.42
C ASN A 302 5.20 8.55 -6.63
N SER A 303 4.51 9.64 -6.97
CA SER A 303 3.64 9.68 -8.15
C SER A 303 4.41 9.60 -9.46
N ARG A 304 5.59 10.22 -9.56
CA ARG A 304 6.45 10.10 -10.74
C ARG A 304 6.85 8.65 -10.99
N SER A 305 7.22 7.92 -9.94
CA SER A 305 7.51 6.47 -10.01
C SER A 305 6.27 5.64 -10.39
N ARG A 306 5.10 5.94 -9.80
CA ARG A 306 3.83 5.28 -10.09
C ARG A 306 3.43 5.44 -11.56
N LEU A 307 3.52 6.65 -12.10
CA LEU A 307 3.15 6.95 -13.48
C LEU A 307 3.93 6.07 -14.46
N ILE A 308 5.24 5.93 -14.25
CA ILE A 308 6.09 5.08 -15.08
C ILE A 308 5.70 3.59 -14.93
N ASP A 309 5.55 3.07 -13.71
CA ASP A 309 5.20 1.65 -13.51
C ASP A 309 3.80 1.31 -14.04
N ASP A 310 2.80 2.15 -13.77
CA ASP A 310 1.42 1.96 -14.22
C ASP A 310 1.32 1.94 -15.75
N THR A 311 1.92 2.93 -16.40
CA THR A 311 1.86 3.04 -17.87
C THR A 311 2.66 1.94 -18.56
N LEU A 312 3.82 1.55 -18.04
CA LEU A 312 4.57 0.39 -18.56
C LEU A 312 3.79 -0.91 -18.39
N ALA A 313 3.24 -1.19 -17.20
CA ALA A 313 2.46 -2.40 -16.96
C ALA A 313 1.22 -2.51 -17.88
N MET A 314 0.58 -1.37 -18.20
CA MET A 314 -0.53 -1.32 -19.15
C MET A 314 -0.07 -1.47 -20.61
N ALA A 315 1.08 -0.89 -20.99
CA ALA A 315 1.63 -0.99 -22.33
C ALA A 315 2.09 -2.41 -22.67
N GLU A 316 2.66 -3.14 -21.70
CA GLU A 316 3.09 -4.54 -21.83
C GLU A 316 2.00 -5.49 -22.35
N ASN A 317 0.73 -5.17 -22.11
CA ASN A 317 -0.42 -5.97 -22.55
C ASN A 317 -1.35 -5.22 -23.50
N GLN A 318 -0.82 -4.23 -24.23
CA GLN A 318 -1.54 -3.51 -25.28
C GLN A 318 -2.79 -2.76 -24.78
N GLN A 319 -2.86 -2.45 -23.48
CA GLN A 319 -3.97 -1.67 -22.92
C GLN A 319 -3.83 -0.18 -23.25
N ILE A 320 -2.58 0.28 -23.44
CA ILE A 320 -2.19 1.59 -23.97
C ILE A 320 -0.98 1.43 -24.91
N SER A 321 -0.66 2.47 -25.69
CA SER A 321 0.53 2.50 -26.55
C SER A 321 1.80 2.71 -25.72
N TYR A 322 2.91 2.03 -26.09
CA TYR A 322 4.24 2.27 -25.52
C TYR A 322 4.73 3.71 -25.70
N GLN A 323 4.16 4.47 -26.64
CA GLN A 323 4.46 5.90 -26.78
C GLN A 323 4.15 6.68 -25.50
N VAL A 324 3.12 6.28 -24.74
CA VAL A 324 2.75 6.96 -23.48
C VAL A 324 3.87 6.88 -22.44
N PRO A 325 4.28 5.68 -21.96
CA PRO A 325 5.39 5.59 -21.01
C PRO A 325 6.69 6.15 -21.57
N PHE A 326 7.01 5.94 -22.86
CA PHE A 326 8.27 6.45 -23.41
C PHE A 326 8.32 7.98 -23.50
N ASN A 327 7.21 8.63 -23.84
CA ASN A 327 7.14 10.10 -23.78
C ASN A 327 7.25 10.59 -22.32
N MET A 328 6.64 9.89 -21.37
CA MET A 328 6.83 10.19 -19.95
C MET A 328 8.28 10.04 -19.51
N THR A 329 9.06 9.10 -20.02
CA THR A 329 10.47 8.96 -19.62
C THR A 329 11.38 10.11 -20.09
N LEU A 330 10.90 11.02 -20.94
CA LEU A 330 11.72 12.13 -21.47
C LEU A 330 12.14 13.14 -20.40
N TYR A 331 11.49 13.21 -19.24
CA TYR A 331 11.94 14.08 -18.14
C TYR A 331 13.09 13.46 -17.33
N LEU A 332 13.32 12.15 -17.41
CA LEU A 332 14.29 11.43 -16.55
C LEU A 332 15.72 11.99 -16.59
N PRO A 333 16.25 12.52 -17.71
CA PRO A 333 17.56 13.17 -17.71
C PRO A 333 17.67 14.38 -16.75
N ASN A 334 16.53 14.97 -16.35
CA ASN A 334 16.46 16.08 -15.41
C ASN A 334 16.06 15.66 -13.98
N GLU A 335 15.72 14.38 -13.76
CA GLU A 335 15.42 13.86 -12.43
C GLU A 335 16.70 13.69 -11.61
N VAL A 336 16.70 14.17 -10.36
CA VAL A 336 17.87 14.16 -9.45
C VAL A 336 17.61 13.29 -8.23
#